data_AF-A0A1J7C9F1-F1
#
_entry.id   AF-A0A1J7C9F1-F1
#
_cell.length_a   1.000
_cell.length_b   1.000
_cell.length_c   1.000
_cell.angle_alpha   90.00
_cell.angle_beta   90.00
_cell.angle_gamma   90.00
#
_symmetry.space_group_name_H-M   'P 1'
#
loop_
_entity.id
_entity.type
_entity.pdbx_description
1 polymer ?
#
loop_
_entity_poly.entity_id
_entity_poly.type
_entity_poly.pdbx_seq_one_letter_code
_entity_poly.pdbx_strand_id
1 'polypeptide(L)'
;MEEFGRIIVSETAMKSENPQDVIHSNISVINLMREEGVDDEFIHEDALTSYYLDYYYSQYAEGNFSQFVYNSGWNKELNELIEEGLALIGAEKHLELFQEQSKKVRLMSNIKLGKFLKGKLEGVNPVRDSLNNDTFFELEENLAKLNAEFLKNHPDFEVLSVDDMFAVLEEFVGHEIKRA
;
A
#
# COMPACT_ATOMS: atom_id res chain seq x y z
N MET A 1 -0.45 24.29 -1.18
CA MET A 1 -0.90 23.66 0.07
C MET A 1 0.37 23.21 0.78
N GLU A 2 0.43 23.28 2.12
CA GLU A 2 1.55 22.64 2.84
C GLU A 2 1.21 21.15 3.02
N GLU A 3 2.22 20.31 3.22
CA GLU A 3 2.03 18.88 3.46
C GLU A 3 1.20 18.65 4.75
N PHE A 4 0.29 17.69 4.69
CA PHE A 4 -0.42 17.16 5.85
C PHE A 4 0.54 16.30 6.67
N GLY A 5 1.36 16.95 7.50
CA GLY A 5 2.43 16.32 8.29
C GLY A 5 1.96 15.48 9.47
N ARG A 6 0.85 14.73 9.33
CA ARG A 6 0.28 13.88 10.39
C ARG A 6 -0.12 12.52 9.81
N ILE A 7 0.20 11.45 10.53
CA ILE A 7 -0.30 10.10 10.23
C ILE A 7 -1.42 9.78 11.23
N ILE A 8 -2.65 9.67 10.74
CA ILE A 8 -3.82 9.57 11.61
C ILE A 8 -4.42 8.17 11.58
N VAL A 9 -4.66 7.61 12.77
CA VAL A 9 -5.40 6.36 12.96
C VAL A 9 -6.50 6.58 14.00
N SER A 10 -7.66 5.94 13.79
CA SER A 10 -8.78 6.03 14.71
C SER A 10 -8.51 5.31 16.04
N GLU A 11 -9.09 5.81 17.13
CA GLU A 11 -9.06 5.10 18.42
C GLU A 11 -9.59 3.67 18.34
N THR A 12 -10.61 3.41 17.51
CA THR A 12 -11.19 2.08 17.35
C THR A 12 -10.19 1.12 16.73
N ALA A 13 -9.49 1.54 15.66
CA ALA A 13 -8.45 0.75 15.03
C ALA A 13 -7.29 0.48 15.99
N MET A 14 -6.90 1.47 16.80
CA MET A 14 -5.84 1.30 17.81
C MET A 14 -6.19 0.32 18.93
N LYS A 15 -7.47 0.15 19.24
CA LYS A 15 -7.96 -0.84 20.21
C LYS A 15 -8.10 -2.24 19.62
N SER A 16 -7.94 -2.40 18.30
CA SER A 16 -8.01 -3.69 17.64
C SER A 16 -6.74 -4.52 17.84
N GLU A 17 -6.91 -5.82 18.00
CA GLU A 17 -5.81 -6.79 18.00
C GLU A 17 -5.31 -7.12 16.59
N ASN A 18 -6.06 -6.75 15.55
CA ASN A 18 -5.70 -6.99 14.16
C ASN A 18 -4.82 -5.84 13.62
N PRO A 19 -3.54 -6.09 13.25
CA PRO A 19 -2.68 -5.05 12.67
C PRO A 19 -3.27 -4.38 11.42
N GLN A 20 -4.04 -5.14 10.64
CA GLN A 20 -4.67 -4.65 9.42
C GLN A 20 -5.64 -3.47 9.67
N ASP A 21 -6.28 -3.42 10.84
CA ASP A 21 -7.25 -2.37 11.14
C ASP A 21 -6.58 -1.00 11.29
N VAL A 22 -5.34 -0.97 11.77
CA VAL A 22 -4.51 0.25 11.88
C VAL A 22 -4.15 0.76 10.49
N ILE A 23 -3.71 -0.15 9.61
CA ILE A 23 -3.36 0.15 8.22
C ILE A 23 -4.59 0.66 7.46
N HIS A 24 -5.72 -0.04 7.57
CA HIS A 24 -6.98 0.37 6.94
C HIS A 24 -7.49 1.72 7.45
N SER A 25 -7.27 2.04 8.73
CA SER A 25 -7.61 3.35 9.26
C SER A 25 -6.77 4.46 8.64
N ASN A 26 -5.45 4.25 8.48
CA ASN A 26 -4.57 5.18 7.76
C ASN A 26 -5.00 5.34 6.29
N ILE A 27 -5.28 4.22 5.61
CA ILE A 27 -5.79 4.21 4.22
C ILE A 27 -7.09 4.99 4.08
N SER A 28 -7.99 4.90 5.07
CA SER A 28 -9.26 5.63 5.04
C SER A 28 -9.05 7.14 5.08
N VAL A 29 -8.07 7.62 5.86
CA VAL A 29 -7.69 9.03 5.91
C VAL A 29 -7.12 9.49 4.56
N ILE A 30 -6.19 8.72 3.99
CA ILE A 30 -5.56 9.02 2.70
C ILE A 30 -6.60 9.07 1.58
N ASN A 31 -7.51 8.08 1.54
CA ASN A 31 -8.58 8.05 0.53
C ASN A 31 -9.51 9.24 0.69
N LEU A 32 -9.88 9.62 1.92
CA LEU A 32 -10.70 10.79 2.16
C LEU A 32 -10.01 12.07 1.69
N MET A 33 -8.73 12.24 1.98
CA MET A 33 -7.95 13.39 1.49
C MET A 33 -7.94 13.45 -0.05
N ARG A 34 -7.74 12.31 -0.73
CA ARG A 34 -7.79 12.22 -2.19
C ARG A 34 -9.18 12.53 -2.75
N GLU A 35 -10.23 12.05 -2.10
CA GLU A 35 -11.63 12.35 -2.45
C GLU A 35 -11.92 13.85 -2.35
N GLU A 36 -11.30 14.53 -1.38
CA GLU A 36 -11.35 15.99 -1.21
C GLU A 36 -10.37 16.76 -2.13
N GLY A 37 -9.68 16.06 -3.03
CA GLY A 37 -8.80 16.66 -4.04
C GLY A 37 -7.40 17.03 -3.55
N VAL A 38 -6.96 16.47 -2.43
CA VAL A 38 -5.57 16.60 -1.98
C VAL A 38 -4.68 15.69 -2.80
N ASP A 39 -3.70 16.27 -3.48
CA ASP A 39 -2.67 15.53 -4.22
C ASP A 39 -1.72 14.81 -3.26
N ASP A 40 -1.19 13.65 -3.68
CA ASP A 40 -0.28 12.81 -2.89
C ASP A 40 0.95 13.58 -2.35
N GLU A 41 1.44 14.59 -3.05
CA GLU A 41 2.56 15.43 -2.60
C GLU A 41 2.26 16.24 -1.33
N PHE A 42 0.99 16.38 -0.97
CA PHE A 42 0.53 17.05 0.25
C PHE A 42 0.07 16.06 1.31
N ILE A 43 0.25 14.75 1.12
CA ILE A 43 -0.03 13.71 2.11
C ILE A 43 1.29 13.24 2.70
N HIS A 44 1.31 12.96 4.01
CA HIS A 44 2.50 12.45 4.68
C HIS A 44 3.12 11.25 3.92
N GLU A 45 4.40 11.36 3.57
CA GLU A 45 5.12 10.35 2.76
C GLU A 45 5.04 8.95 3.40
N ASP A 46 5.35 8.82 4.68
CA ASP A 46 5.28 7.52 5.38
C ASP A 46 3.85 6.95 5.54
N ALA A 47 2.81 7.80 5.55
CA ALA A 47 1.44 7.34 5.47
C ALA A 47 1.16 6.70 4.10
N LEU A 48 1.64 7.33 3.02
CA LEU A 48 1.56 6.78 1.66
C LEU A 48 2.41 5.51 1.50
N THR A 49 3.60 5.44 2.10
CA THR A 49 4.42 4.22 2.13
C THR A 49 3.62 3.05 2.72
N SER A 50 2.97 3.26 3.86
CA SER A 50 2.10 2.24 4.46
C SER A 50 0.93 1.84 3.55
N TYR A 51 0.29 2.81 2.89
CA TYR A 51 -0.78 2.58 1.91
C TYR A 51 -0.31 1.71 0.74
N TYR A 52 0.85 2.01 0.15
CA TYR A 52 1.35 1.28 -1.00
C TYR A 52 1.80 -0.14 -0.63
N LEU A 53 2.42 -0.32 0.55
CA LEU A 53 2.74 -1.65 1.06
C LEU A 53 1.50 -2.51 1.28
N ASP A 54 0.40 -1.91 1.75
CA ASP A 54 -0.88 -2.61 1.84
C ASP A 54 -1.42 -2.99 0.47
N TYR A 55 -1.41 -2.06 -0.50
CA TYR A 55 -1.79 -2.36 -1.87
C TYR A 55 -1.01 -3.57 -2.41
N TYR A 56 0.32 -3.58 -2.27
CA TYR A 56 1.16 -4.72 -2.66
C TYR A 56 0.72 -6.02 -1.96
N TYR A 57 0.53 -5.98 -0.64
CA TYR A 57 0.08 -7.12 0.14
C TYR A 57 -1.27 -7.66 -0.35
N SER A 58 -2.27 -6.79 -0.52
CA SER A 58 -3.62 -7.19 -0.96
C SER A 58 -3.60 -7.78 -2.36
N GLN A 59 -2.86 -7.18 -3.30
CA GLN A 59 -2.73 -7.73 -4.65
C GLN A 59 -2.08 -9.11 -4.66
N TYR A 60 -1.06 -9.32 -3.82
CA TYR A 60 -0.42 -10.63 -3.69
C TYR A 60 -1.35 -11.64 -3.03
N ALA A 61 -2.05 -11.23 -1.97
CA ALA A 61 -2.95 -12.10 -1.22
C ALA A 61 -4.15 -12.57 -2.06
N GLU A 62 -4.70 -11.70 -2.90
CA GLU A 62 -5.89 -11.98 -3.70
C GLU A 62 -5.60 -12.77 -4.99
N GLY A 63 -4.45 -12.55 -5.62
CA GLY A 63 -4.16 -13.09 -6.96
C GLY A 63 -2.68 -13.24 -7.26
N ASN A 64 -1.86 -13.32 -6.21
CA ASN A 64 -0.42 -13.57 -6.27
C ASN A 64 0.34 -12.42 -6.97
N PHE A 65 1.66 -12.56 -7.12
CA PHE A 65 2.52 -11.53 -7.71
C PHE A 65 2.05 -11.11 -9.12
N SER A 66 1.46 -12.03 -9.88
CA SER A 66 0.96 -11.71 -11.22
C SER A 66 -0.17 -10.68 -11.21
N GLN A 67 -1.05 -10.70 -10.20
CA GLN A 67 -2.11 -9.71 -10.06
C GLN A 67 -1.52 -8.35 -9.70
N PHE A 68 -0.53 -8.28 -8.80
CA PHE A 68 0.20 -7.05 -8.53
C PHE A 68 0.81 -6.46 -9.81
N VAL A 69 1.55 -7.26 -10.58
CA VAL A 69 2.16 -6.82 -11.85
C VAL A 69 1.09 -6.30 -12.82
N TYR A 70 -0.04 -6.99 -12.92
CA TYR A 70 -1.12 -6.65 -13.83
C TYR A 70 -1.84 -5.36 -13.42
N ASN A 71 -2.31 -5.27 -12.17
CA ASN A 71 -3.11 -4.15 -11.67
C ASN A 71 -2.30 -2.87 -11.46
N SER A 72 -1.01 -2.98 -11.12
CA SER A 72 -0.09 -1.83 -11.06
C SER A 72 0.32 -1.32 -12.45
N GLY A 73 0.05 -2.08 -13.51
CA GLY A 73 0.60 -1.82 -14.84
C GLY A 73 2.13 -1.94 -14.90
N TRP A 74 2.75 -2.61 -13.92
CA TRP A 74 4.19 -2.62 -13.70
C TRP A 74 4.80 -1.22 -13.66
N ASN A 75 4.10 -0.30 -12.98
CA ASN A 75 4.54 1.08 -12.81
C ASN A 75 5.88 1.14 -12.08
N LYS A 76 6.86 1.84 -12.68
CA LYS A 76 8.23 1.90 -12.17
C LYS A 76 8.31 2.57 -10.80
N GLU A 77 7.66 3.73 -10.65
CA GLU A 77 7.68 4.54 -9.43
C GLU A 77 7.03 3.78 -8.26
N LEU A 78 5.86 3.17 -8.49
CA LEU A 78 5.24 2.31 -7.48
C LEU A 78 6.16 1.15 -7.08
N ASN A 79 6.81 0.50 -8.04
CA ASN A 79 7.73 -0.59 -7.71
C ASN A 79 8.94 -0.12 -6.88
N GLU A 80 9.46 1.09 -7.15
CA GLU A 80 10.52 1.71 -6.35
C GLU A 80 10.02 2.01 -4.93
N LEU A 81 8.82 2.58 -4.77
CA LEU A 81 8.19 2.82 -3.47
C LEU A 81 7.94 1.53 -2.67
N ILE A 82 7.53 0.43 -3.31
CA ILE A 82 7.40 -0.86 -2.64
C ILE A 82 8.76 -1.38 -2.16
N GLU A 83 9.79 -1.31 -3.00
CA GLU A 83 11.13 -1.78 -2.65
C GLU A 83 11.71 -0.97 -1.47
N GLU A 84 11.60 0.35 -1.52
CA GLU A 84 12.05 1.26 -0.46
C GLU A 84 11.23 1.08 0.82
N GLY A 85 9.90 0.98 0.70
CA GLY A 85 9.00 0.75 1.84
C GLY A 85 9.28 -0.57 2.55
N LEU A 86 9.47 -1.67 1.81
CA LEU A 86 9.80 -2.98 2.40
C LEU A 86 11.14 -2.92 3.15
N ALA A 87 12.13 -2.21 2.61
CA ALA A 87 13.41 -1.99 3.29
C ALA A 87 13.24 -1.13 4.55
N LEU A 88 12.46 -0.05 4.47
CA LEU A 88 12.22 0.90 5.55
C LEU A 88 11.59 0.23 6.78
N ILE A 89 10.60 -0.64 6.57
CA ILE A 89 9.92 -1.36 7.65
C ILE A 89 10.66 -2.62 8.13
N GLY A 90 11.82 -2.93 7.54
CA GLY A 90 12.61 -4.11 7.88
C GLY A 90 11.99 -5.44 7.43
N ALA A 91 11.15 -5.44 6.39
CA ALA A 91 10.55 -6.64 5.82
C ALA A 91 11.52 -7.34 4.86
N GLU A 92 12.64 -7.86 5.40
CA GLU A 92 13.77 -8.37 4.63
C GLU A 92 13.40 -9.54 3.71
N LYS A 93 12.51 -10.43 4.16
CA LYS A 93 12.10 -11.61 3.38
C LYS A 93 11.14 -11.27 2.27
N HIS A 94 10.20 -10.36 2.54
CA HIS A 94 9.33 -9.81 1.52
C HIS A 94 10.13 -8.99 0.49
N LEU A 95 11.13 -8.22 0.93
CA LEU A 95 12.02 -7.46 0.05
C LEU A 95 12.81 -8.37 -0.89
N GLU A 96 13.46 -9.40 -0.35
CA GLU A 96 14.21 -10.39 -1.14
C GLU A 96 13.33 -11.05 -2.20
N LEU A 97 12.12 -11.47 -1.81
CA LEU A 97 11.14 -12.08 -2.70
C LEU A 97 10.68 -11.10 -3.77
N PHE A 98 10.34 -9.86 -3.40
CA PHE A 98 9.93 -8.81 -4.33
C PHE A 98 11.02 -8.53 -5.37
N GLN A 99 12.27 -8.43 -4.94
CA GLN A 99 13.41 -8.21 -5.83
C GLN A 99 13.64 -9.40 -6.78
N GLU A 100 13.52 -10.64 -6.30
CA GLU A 100 13.62 -11.84 -7.15
C GLU A 100 12.51 -11.87 -8.21
N GLN A 101 11.28 -11.68 -7.79
CA GLN A 101 10.10 -11.67 -8.66
C GLN A 101 10.17 -10.53 -9.69
N SER A 102 10.61 -9.34 -9.26
CA SER A 102 10.82 -8.19 -10.13
C SER A 102 11.88 -8.43 -11.20
N LYS A 103 12.94 -9.21 -10.91
CA LYS A 103 13.92 -9.63 -11.93
C LYS A 103 13.26 -10.45 -13.04
N LYS A 104 12.31 -11.34 -12.71
CA LYS A 104 11.58 -12.15 -13.70
C LYS A 104 10.81 -11.28 -14.69
N VAL A 105 10.16 -10.21 -14.19
CA VAL A 105 9.43 -9.26 -15.04
C VAL A 105 10.38 -8.41 -15.87
N ARG A 106 11.48 -7.91 -15.29
CA ARG A 106 12.48 -7.10 -16.01
C ARG A 106 13.20 -7.86 -17.13
N LEU A 107 13.38 -9.17 -16.98
CA LEU A 107 13.97 -10.03 -18.02
C LEU A 107 12.95 -10.42 -19.11
N MET A 108 11.66 -10.14 -18.90
CA MET A 108 10.63 -10.36 -19.90
C MET A 108 10.72 -9.32 -21.01
N SER A 109 10.49 -9.72 -22.27
CA SER A 109 10.47 -8.75 -23.36
C SER A 109 9.30 -7.78 -23.21
N ASN A 110 9.51 -6.51 -23.56
CA ASN A 110 8.46 -5.48 -23.54
C ASN A 110 7.21 -5.87 -24.36
N ILE A 111 7.39 -6.64 -25.44
CA ILE A 111 6.27 -7.16 -26.24
C ILE A 111 5.43 -8.15 -25.43
N LYS A 112 6.07 -9.08 -24.72
CA LYS A 112 5.38 -10.09 -23.90
C LYS A 112 4.71 -9.46 -22.69
N LEU A 113 5.40 -8.56 -21.98
CA LEU A 113 4.84 -7.81 -20.85
C LEU A 113 3.67 -6.93 -21.30
N GLY A 114 3.83 -6.16 -22.39
CA GLY A 114 2.77 -5.31 -22.91
C GLY A 114 1.53 -6.08 -23.38
N LYS A 115 1.69 -7.31 -23.90
CA LYS A 115 0.54 -8.19 -24.20
C LYS A 115 -0.15 -8.69 -22.95
N PHE A 116 0.61 -9.00 -21.89
CA PHE A 116 0.05 -9.40 -20.60
C PHE A 116 -0.78 -8.29 -19.97
N LEU A 117 -0.21 -7.09 -19.84
CA LEU A 117 -0.87 -5.93 -19.20
C LEU A 117 -2.13 -5.44 -19.95
N LYS A 118 -2.21 -5.65 -21.28
CA LYS A 118 -3.39 -5.31 -22.09
C LYS A 118 -4.37 -6.47 -22.27
N GLY A 119 -4.01 -7.65 -21.78
CA GLY A 119 -4.77 -8.88 -21.94
C GLY A 119 -5.85 -9.03 -20.88
N LYS A 120 -6.38 -10.24 -20.73
CA LYS A 120 -7.20 -10.61 -19.56
C LYS A 120 -6.32 -11.38 -18.59
N LEU A 121 -6.43 -11.08 -17.30
CA LEU A 121 -5.74 -11.87 -16.26
C LEU A 121 -6.33 -13.28 -16.15
N GLU A 122 -7.66 -13.40 -16.30
CA GLU A 122 -8.38 -14.66 -16.18
C GLU A 122 -8.24 -15.63 -17.36
N GLY A 123 -8.49 -16.91 -17.07
CA GLY A 123 -8.43 -18.00 -18.04
C GLY A 123 -7.02 -18.56 -18.22
N VAL A 124 -6.73 -19.06 -19.43
CA VAL A 124 -5.40 -19.60 -19.77
C VAL A 124 -4.44 -18.44 -19.98
N ASN A 125 -3.50 -18.26 -19.05
CA ASN A 125 -2.54 -17.16 -19.09
C ASN A 125 -1.14 -17.62 -18.65
N PRO A 126 -0.29 -18.08 -19.60
CA PRO A 126 1.05 -18.58 -19.28
C PRO A 126 1.97 -17.53 -18.64
N VAL A 127 1.71 -16.24 -18.84
CA VAL A 127 2.50 -15.17 -18.20
C VAL A 127 2.13 -15.08 -16.72
N ARG A 128 0.83 -15.02 -16.41
CA ARG A 128 0.31 -15.08 -15.04
C ARG A 128 0.89 -16.28 -14.30
N ASP A 129 0.73 -17.47 -14.90
CA ASP A 129 1.14 -18.73 -14.29
C ASP A 129 2.65 -18.78 -14.03
N SER A 130 3.46 -18.13 -14.89
CA SER A 130 4.91 -18.03 -14.69
C SER A 130 5.35 -16.98 -13.66
N LEU A 131 4.48 -16.02 -13.35
CA LEU A 131 4.74 -14.96 -12.38
C LEU A 131 4.26 -15.33 -10.98
N ASN A 132 3.27 -16.21 -10.86
CA ASN A 132 2.80 -16.70 -9.56
C ASN A 132 3.93 -17.39 -8.81
N ASN A 133 4.06 -17.06 -7.53
CA ASN A 133 5.00 -17.67 -6.61
C ASN A 133 4.36 -17.76 -5.22
N ASP A 134 4.13 -18.98 -4.76
CA ASP A 134 3.44 -19.22 -3.49
C ASP A 134 4.33 -19.02 -2.27
N THR A 135 5.65 -18.83 -2.44
CA THR A 135 6.61 -18.57 -1.34
C THR A 135 6.18 -17.40 -0.45
N PHE A 136 5.48 -16.40 -1.00
CA PHE A 136 4.93 -15.29 -0.21
C PHE A 136 4.04 -15.77 0.96
N PHE A 137 3.23 -16.80 0.74
CA PHE A 137 2.32 -17.37 1.75
C PHE A 137 3.04 -18.25 2.77
N GLU A 138 4.29 -18.61 2.49
CA GLU A 138 5.15 -19.44 3.35
C GLU A 138 6.07 -18.59 4.23
N LEU A 139 6.15 -17.27 4.00
CA LEU A 139 6.96 -16.37 4.80
C LEU A 139 6.40 -16.24 6.22
N GLU A 140 7.24 -16.51 7.22
CA GLU A 140 6.91 -16.26 8.63
C GLU A 140 6.86 -14.75 8.96
N GLU A 141 7.47 -13.93 8.11
CA GLU A 141 7.49 -12.47 8.22
C GLU A 141 6.08 -11.90 7.98
N ASN A 142 5.46 -11.37 9.04
CA ASN A 142 4.12 -10.80 8.96
C ASN A 142 4.19 -9.35 8.49
N LEU A 143 3.99 -9.15 7.18
CA LEU A 143 4.07 -7.83 6.54
C LEU A 143 3.05 -6.84 7.12
N ALA A 144 1.81 -7.26 7.38
CA ALA A 144 0.79 -6.40 7.98
C ALA A 144 1.19 -5.96 9.40
N LYS A 145 1.81 -6.84 10.18
CA LYS A 145 2.32 -6.48 11.51
C LYS A 145 3.45 -5.46 11.41
N LEU A 146 4.44 -5.69 10.54
CA LEU A 146 5.57 -4.76 10.36
C LEU A 146 5.10 -3.38 9.88
N ASN A 147 4.18 -3.34 8.92
CA ASN A 147 3.60 -2.09 8.42
C ASN A 147 2.81 -1.34 9.50
N ALA A 148 1.98 -2.04 10.28
CA ALA A 148 1.26 -1.41 11.39
C ALA A 148 2.21 -0.91 12.50
N GLU A 149 3.29 -1.64 12.80
CA GLU A 149 4.30 -1.22 13.77
C GLU A 149 5.10 -0.02 13.28
N PHE A 150 5.40 0.06 11.97
CA PHE A 150 6.01 1.22 11.35
C PHE A 150 5.18 2.49 11.58
N LEU A 151 3.88 2.44 11.29
CA LEU A 151 2.97 3.57 11.57
C LEU A 151 2.98 3.93 13.06
N LYS A 152 2.75 2.96 13.95
CA LYS A 152 2.59 3.19 15.40
C LYS A 152 3.82 3.79 16.07
N ASN A 153 5.01 3.54 15.52
CA ASN A 153 6.28 4.02 16.07
C ASN A 153 6.74 5.33 15.41
N HIS A 154 6.00 5.86 14.44
CA HIS A 154 6.35 7.09 13.74
C HIS A 154 6.16 8.32 14.66
N PRO A 155 7.08 9.31 14.65
CA PRO A 155 6.96 10.50 15.50
C PRO A 155 5.70 11.34 15.23
N ASP A 156 5.24 11.38 13.99
CA ASP A 156 4.04 12.12 13.56
C ASP A 156 2.75 11.27 13.60
N PHE A 157 2.80 10.12 14.30
CA PHE A 157 1.65 9.24 14.49
C PHE A 157 0.69 9.79 15.54
N GLU A 158 -0.59 9.88 15.17
CA GLU A 158 -1.65 10.38 16.03
C GLU A 158 -2.87 9.48 16.06
N VAL A 159 -3.42 9.33 17.27
CA VAL A 159 -4.64 8.56 17.52
C VAL A 159 -5.76 9.53 17.85
N LEU A 160 -6.80 9.55 17.01
CA LEU A 160 -7.90 10.50 17.12
C LEU A 160 -9.27 9.78 17.19
N SER A 161 -10.24 10.44 17.80
CA SER A 161 -11.65 10.06 17.65
C SER A 161 -12.11 10.36 16.23
N VAL A 162 -13.17 9.70 15.74
CA VAL A 162 -13.67 9.95 14.38
C VAL A 162 -14.05 11.42 14.18
N ASP A 163 -14.68 12.05 15.18
CA ASP A 163 -15.05 13.47 15.11
C ASP A 163 -13.81 14.38 15.01
N ASP A 164 -12.75 14.09 15.76
CA ASP A 164 -11.50 14.86 15.71
C ASP A 164 -10.74 14.64 14.39
N MET A 165 -10.80 13.43 13.82
CA MET A 165 -10.25 13.16 12.49
C MET A 165 -10.89 14.06 11.44
N PHE A 166 -12.23 14.13 11.42
CA PHE A 166 -12.95 15.03 10.51
C PHE A 166 -12.57 16.49 10.76
N ALA A 167 -12.57 16.95 12.01
CA ALA A 167 -12.24 18.34 12.33
C ALA A 167 -10.85 18.75 11.82
N VAL A 168 -9.85 17.89 11.99
CA VAL A 168 -8.48 18.12 11.51
C VAL A 168 -8.41 18.13 9.98
N LEU A 169 -9.08 17.20 9.31
CA LEU A 169 -9.07 17.14 7.85
C LEU A 169 -9.82 18.32 7.24
N GLU A 170 -10.96 18.71 7.83
CA GLU A 170 -11.75 19.89 7.43
C GLU A 170 -10.95 21.19 7.58
N GLU A 171 -10.19 21.32 8.67
CA GLU A 171 -9.26 22.44 8.84
C GLU A 171 -8.19 22.47 7.74
N PHE A 172 -7.65 21.30 7.38
CA PHE A 172 -6.63 21.19 6.34
C PHE A 172 -7.15 21.50 4.94
N VAL A 173 -8.31 20.96 4.56
CA VAL A 173 -8.90 21.16 3.22
C VAL A 173 -9.64 22.50 3.08
N GLY A 174 -10.03 23.12 4.21
CA GLY A 174 -10.66 24.43 4.26
C GLY A 174 -12.18 24.43 4.06
N HIS A 175 -12.83 23.27 4.18
CA HIS A 175 -14.28 23.13 4.10
C HIS A 175 -14.78 21.91 4.89
N GLU A 176 -16.09 21.89 5.19
CA GLU A 176 -16.74 20.77 5.87
C GLU A 176 -16.82 19.54 4.95
N ILE A 177 -16.38 18.39 5.45
CA ILE A 177 -16.35 17.14 4.71
C ILE A 177 -17.67 16.43 4.90
N LYS A 178 -18.24 15.92 3.80
CA LYS A 178 -19.53 15.23 3.87
C LYS A 178 -19.37 13.88 4.56
N ARG A 179 -19.95 13.77 5.76
CA ARG A 179 -20.04 12.50 6.49
C ARG A 179 -21.08 11.59 5.80
N ALA A 180 -20.64 10.42 5.34
CA ALA A 180 -21.49 9.41 4.68
C ALA A 180 -22.24 8.52 5.68
#